data_AF-A0A8J7A972-F1
#
_entry.id   AF-A0A8J7A972-F1
#
_cell.length_a   1.000
_cell.length_b   1.000
_cell.length_c   1.000
_cell.angle_alpha   90.00
_cell.angle_beta   90.00
_cell.angle_gamma   90.00
#
_symmetry.space_group_name_H-M   'P 1'
#
loop_
_entity.id
_entity.type
_entity.pdbx_description
1 polymer ?
#
loop_
_entity_poly.entity_id
_entity_poly.type
_entity_poly.pdbx_seq_one_letter_code
_entity_poly.pdbx_strand_id
1 'polypeptide(L)'
;MENNNGKNDEKFRILSLDGGGIRGLITALILQEVEKQIQEVEGKEQSLLTYFDMIAGTSTGSVLAAGIATGQPIKKLINMYEKRGKEIFPSHGNWSLSNLVERAKLIGKYGLFAPKYDNTGLCNVLKDFFTENGKEIILENVGRKPVDRKPVDRKKRGQEKPSPILLILAYDTLYRNTTFFTNYYSIEEYPNNTPWYSNKPLWKICASSASAPTFFPGFELSNWETSNITCTENQKLQARWSYPHVDGGVTVNNPSLCAIARALDWGYRTHLTSCEVLN
;
A
#
# COMPACT_ATOMS: atom_id res chain seq x y z
N MET A 1 -45.95 -5.35 15.52
CA MET A 1 -44.65 -5.63 16.14
C MET A 1 -44.01 -6.70 15.27
N GLU A 2 -42.99 -6.48 14.46
CA GLU A 2 -41.89 -5.51 14.47
C GLU A 2 -41.80 -4.76 13.14
N ASN A 3 -41.53 -3.45 13.22
CA ASN A 3 -41.17 -2.60 12.09
C ASN A 3 -39.74 -2.96 11.63
N ASN A 4 -39.61 -3.62 10.48
CA ASN A 4 -38.35 -3.62 9.72
C ASN A 4 -38.19 -2.25 9.04
N ASN A 5 -37.90 -1.23 9.84
CA ASN A 5 -37.53 0.10 9.33
C ASN A 5 -36.19 0.01 8.58
N GLY A 6 -36.15 0.69 7.43
CA GLY A 6 -35.11 0.65 6.40
C GLY A 6 -33.67 0.50 6.91
N LYS A 7 -33.05 -0.63 6.57
CA LYS A 7 -31.60 -0.78 6.60
C LYS A 7 -31.03 -0.04 5.40
N ASN A 8 -30.37 1.10 5.64
CA ASN A 8 -29.62 1.81 4.61
C ASN A 8 -28.67 0.82 3.91
N ASP A 9 -28.87 0.66 2.60
CA ASP A 9 -28.01 -0.05 1.68
C ASP A 9 -26.76 0.82 1.45
N GLU A 10 -25.91 0.92 2.47
CA GLU A 10 -24.80 1.86 2.50
C GLU A 10 -23.77 1.49 1.41
N LYS A 11 -23.58 2.39 0.44
CA LYS A 11 -22.67 2.19 -0.69
C LYS A 11 -21.23 2.09 -0.19
N PHE A 12 -20.53 0.99 -0.50
CA PHE A 12 -19.11 0.82 -0.20
C PHE A 12 -18.24 1.50 -1.26
N ARG A 13 -17.49 2.53 -0.89
CA ARG A 13 -16.71 3.36 -1.82
C ARG A 13 -15.25 2.92 -1.86
N ILE A 14 -14.77 2.57 -3.05
CA ILE A 14 -13.39 2.12 -3.28
C ILE A 14 -12.66 3.16 -4.13
N LEU A 15 -11.50 3.61 -3.66
CA LEU A 15 -10.50 4.30 -4.49
C LEU A 15 -9.44 3.30 -4.90
N SER A 16 -9.20 3.14 -6.20
CA SER A 16 -8.14 2.27 -6.73
C SER A 16 -7.09 3.09 -7.48
N LEU A 17 -5.82 2.86 -7.18
CA LEU A 17 -4.69 3.63 -7.68
C LEU A 17 -3.67 2.72 -8.38
N ASP A 18 -3.52 2.95 -9.67
CA ASP A 18 -2.65 2.15 -10.54
C ASP A 18 -1.15 2.41 -10.30
N GLY A 19 -0.35 1.41 -10.66
CA GLY A 19 1.09 1.57 -10.80
C GLY A 19 1.47 2.43 -12.02
N GLY A 20 2.66 3.06 -11.98
CA GLY A 20 3.08 3.95 -13.06
C GLY A 20 4.44 4.65 -12.92
N GLY A 21 5.19 4.41 -11.84
CA GLY A 21 6.45 5.10 -11.55
C GLY A 21 6.25 6.60 -11.34
N ILE A 22 7.17 7.43 -11.84
CA ILE A 22 7.10 8.90 -11.68
C ILE A 22 5.78 9.53 -12.17
N ARG A 23 5.03 8.85 -13.06
CA ARG A 23 3.71 9.29 -13.53
C ARG A 23 2.65 9.35 -12.42
N GLY A 24 2.91 8.78 -11.24
CA GLY A 24 2.05 8.99 -10.07
C GLY A 24 1.86 10.45 -9.67
N LEU A 25 2.76 11.35 -10.09
CA LEU A 25 2.54 12.79 -9.96
C LEU A 25 1.25 13.23 -10.67
N ILE A 26 0.97 12.69 -11.86
CA ILE A 26 -0.26 12.98 -12.61
C ILE A 26 -1.47 12.50 -11.81
N THR A 27 -1.43 11.26 -11.29
CA THR A 27 -2.48 10.73 -10.42
C THR A 27 -2.69 11.59 -9.18
N ALA A 28 -1.62 12.08 -8.55
CA ALA A 28 -1.71 12.95 -7.37
C ALA A 28 -2.36 14.31 -7.70
N LEU A 29 -2.06 14.89 -8.86
CA LEU A 29 -2.69 16.14 -9.33
C LEU A 29 -4.18 15.94 -9.63
N ILE A 30 -4.56 14.81 -10.25
CA ILE A 30 -5.97 14.45 -10.46
C ILE A 30 -6.69 14.32 -9.11
N LEU A 31 -6.08 13.61 -8.15
CA LEU A 31 -6.66 13.45 -6.81
C LEU A 31 -6.82 14.79 -6.07
N GLN A 32 -5.91 15.74 -6.25
CA GLN A 32 -6.05 17.09 -5.71
C GLN A 32 -7.27 17.81 -6.29
N GLU A 33 -7.50 17.71 -7.59
CA GLU A 33 -8.68 18.32 -8.22
C GLU A 33 -9.97 17.62 -7.79
N VAL A 34 -9.96 16.29 -7.66
CA VAL A 34 -11.10 15.53 -7.12
C VAL A 34 -11.43 15.95 -5.68
N GLU A 35 -10.40 16.07 -4.81
CA GLU A 35 -10.59 16.53 -3.43
C GLU A 35 -11.21 17.93 -3.39
N LYS A 36 -10.73 18.84 -4.25
CA LYS A 36 -11.28 20.20 -4.39
C LYS A 36 -12.75 20.20 -4.84
N GLN A 37 -13.10 19.41 -5.86
CA GLN A 37 -14.49 19.32 -6.32
C GLN A 37 -15.43 18.75 -5.25
N ILE A 38 -14.98 17.74 -4.49
CA ILE A 38 -15.76 17.21 -3.35
C ILE A 38 -16.01 18.32 -2.32
N GLN A 39 -14.98 19.10 -1.98
CA GLN A 39 -15.10 20.21 -1.02
C GLN A 39 -16.05 21.31 -1.50
N GLU A 40 -16.02 21.65 -2.79
CA GLU A 40 -16.91 22.64 -3.40
C GLU A 40 -18.38 22.18 -3.35
N VAL A 41 -18.66 20.92 -3.69
CA VAL A 41 -20.02 20.36 -3.67
C VAL A 41 -20.56 20.21 -2.25
N GLU A 42 -19.72 19.78 -1.30
CA GLU A 42 -20.11 19.56 0.09
C GLU A 42 -20.14 20.84 0.92
N GLY A 43 -19.49 21.92 0.45
CA GLY A 43 -19.40 23.20 1.14
C GLY A 43 -18.56 23.16 2.43
N LYS A 44 -17.65 22.19 2.56
CA LYS A 44 -16.78 22.00 3.74
C LYS A 44 -15.45 21.39 3.34
N GLU A 45 -14.41 21.68 4.12
CA GLU A 45 -13.11 21.04 3.98
C GLU A 45 -13.21 19.56 4.34
N GLN A 46 -12.87 18.69 3.39
CA GLN A 46 -12.87 17.24 3.55
C GLN A 46 -11.64 16.66 2.88
N SER A 47 -11.02 15.69 3.55
CA SER A 47 -9.95 14.89 2.98
C SER A 47 -10.51 13.66 2.27
N LEU A 48 -9.86 13.21 1.20
CA LEU A 48 -10.17 11.91 0.58
C LEU A 48 -10.15 10.73 1.58
N LEU A 49 -9.42 10.85 2.70
CA LEU A 49 -9.43 9.91 3.81
C LEU A 49 -10.85 9.57 4.32
N THR A 50 -11.76 10.55 4.35
CA THR A 50 -13.10 10.37 4.92
C THR A 50 -14.14 9.97 3.89
N TYR A 51 -13.80 9.99 2.60
CA TYR A 51 -14.73 9.77 1.50
C TYR A 51 -14.79 8.30 1.05
N PHE A 52 -13.71 7.53 1.25
CA PHE A 52 -13.60 6.15 0.81
C PHE A 52 -13.58 5.16 1.99
N ASP A 53 -14.23 4.01 1.79
CA ASP A 53 -14.18 2.89 2.73
C ASP A 53 -12.92 2.05 2.55
N MET A 54 -12.44 1.95 1.31
CA MET A 54 -11.22 1.25 0.95
C MET A 54 -10.39 2.09 -0.03
N ILE A 55 -9.08 2.09 0.17
CA ILE A 55 -8.11 2.62 -0.78
C ILE A 55 -7.15 1.49 -1.15
N ALA A 56 -7.12 1.14 -2.43
CA ALA A 56 -6.25 0.11 -2.98
C ALA A 56 -5.16 0.73 -3.86
N GLY A 57 -3.93 0.23 -3.78
CA GLY A 57 -2.83 0.76 -4.57
C GLY A 57 -1.77 -0.27 -4.93
N THR A 58 -1.26 -0.19 -6.15
CA THR A 58 -0.10 -0.96 -6.62
C THR A 58 1.05 -0.03 -6.98
N SER A 59 2.29 -0.38 -6.62
CA SER A 59 3.50 0.38 -6.97
C SER A 59 3.43 1.82 -6.47
N THR A 60 3.71 2.80 -7.33
CA THR A 60 3.44 4.21 -7.02
C THR A 60 2.03 4.48 -6.50
N GLY A 61 1.02 3.76 -6.99
CA GLY A 61 -0.34 3.80 -6.46
C GLY A 61 -0.44 3.34 -5.01
N SER A 62 0.41 2.41 -4.55
CA SER A 62 0.49 2.01 -3.14
C SER A 62 0.99 3.14 -2.25
N VAL A 63 1.94 3.94 -2.74
CA VAL A 63 2.48 5.10 -2.02
C VAL A 63 1.41 6.17 -1.87
N LEU A 64 0.67 6.45 -2.95
CA LEU A 64 -0.46 7.38 -2.91
C LEU A 64 -1.57 6.87 -1.98
N ALA A 65 -1.94 5.59 -2.09
CA ALA A 65 -2.95 4.96 -1.26
C ALA A 65 -2.60 5.04 0.23
N ALA A 66 -1.36 4.68 0.58
CA ALA A 66 -0.84 4.77 1.94
C ALA A 66 -0.81 6.23 2.46
N GLY A 67 -0.43 7.19 1.61
CA GLY A 67 -0.44 8.61 1.97
C GLY A 67 -1.82 9.12 2.33
N ILE A 68 -2.82 8.80 1.50
CA ILE A 68 -4.21 9.20 1.74
C ILE A 68 -4.75 8.48 2.99
N ALA A 69 -4.51 7.18 3.12
CA ALA A 69 -4.99 6.37 4.25
C ALA A 69 -4.35 6.74 5.60
N THR A 70 -3.20 7.41 5.59
CA THR A 70 -2.55 7.99 6.78
C THR A 70 -2.95 9.45 7.03
N GLY A 71 -3.85 10.01 6.22
CA GLY A 71 -4.33 11.39 6.37
C GLY A 71 -3.34 12.46 5.93
N GLN A 72 -2.36 12.11 5.10
CA GLN A 72 -1.44 13.10 4.55
C GLN A 72 -2.16 14.01 3.56
N PRO A 73 -1.95 15.34 3.60
CA PRO A 73 -2.50 16.24 2.59
C PRO A 73 -2.00 15.84 1.19
N ILE A 74 -2.89 15.87 0.18
CA ILE A 74 -2.52 15.52 -1.20
C ILE A 74 -1.36 16.39 -1.70
N LYS A 75 -1.30 17.66 -1.26
CA LYS A 75 -0.18 18.56 -1.58
C LYS A 75 1.17 18.03 -1.08
N LYS A 76 1.21 17.32 0.06
CA LYS A 76 2.44 16.68 0.57
C LYS A 76 2.89 15.54 -0.34
N LEU A 77 1.95 14.75 -0.87
CA LEU A 77 2.24 13.70 -1.85
C LEU A 77 2.78 14.28 -3.17
N ILE A 78 2.14 15.32 -3.69
CA ILE A 78 2.61 16.04 -4.89
C ILE A 78 4.04 16.55 -4.67
N ASN A 79 4.28 17.26 -3.56
CA ASN A 79 5.60 17.81 -3.24
C ASN A 79 6.68 16.73 -3.12
N MET A 80 6.34 15.54 -2.61
CA MET A 80 7.27 14.41 -2.55
C MET A 80 7.71 13.99 -3.96
N TYR A 81 6.78 13.84 -4.91
CA TYR A 81 7.15 13.50 -6.29
C TYR A 81 7.89 14.63 -7.01
N GLU A 82 7.43 15.89 -6.88
CA GLU A 82 8.05 17.03 -7.55
C GLU A 82 9.48 17.30 -7.05
N LYS A 83 9.69 17.25 -5.74
CA LYS A 83 10.97 17.64 -5.13
C LYS A 83 11.95 16.48 -5.00
N ARG A 84 11.44 15.29 -4.66
CA ARG A 84 12.27 14.10 -4.37
C ARG A 84 12.17 13.02 -5.44
N GLY A 85 11.40 13.24 -6.51
CA GLY A 85 11.26 12.27 -7.60
C GLY A 85 12.59 11.89 -8.26
N LYS A 86 13.59 12.78 -8.27
CA LYS A 86 14.95 12.47 -8.77
C LYS A 86 15.76 11.57 -7.83
N GLU A 87 15.47 11.58 -6.52
CA GLU A 87 16.05 10.64 -5.56
C GLU A 87 15.45 9.24 -5.74
N ILE A 88 14.14 9.17 -6.01
CA ILE A 88 13.44 7.90 -6.25
C ILE A 88 13.79 7.32 -7.64
N PHE A 89 13.80 8.17 -8.67
CA PHE A 89 13.98 7.80 -10.07
C PHE A 89 15.14 8.60 -10.69
N PRO A 90 16.40 8.26 -10.38
CA PRO A 90 17.55 9.00 -10.90
C PRO A 90 17.64 8.92 -12.42
N SER A 91 17.53 10.08 -13.09
CA SER A 91 17.65 10.18 -14.55
C SER A 91 19.10 9.97 -14.97
N HIS A 92 19.34 9.02 -15.88
CA HIS A 92 20.66 8.72 -16.43
C HIS A 92 21.02 9.62 -17.64
N GLY A 93 20.39 10.80 -17.75
CA GLY A 93 20.58 11.70 -18.89
C GLY A 93 21.99 12.27 -19.04
N ASN A 94 22.81 12.27 -17.98
CA ASN A 94 24.20 12.72 -18.04
C ASN A 94 25.14 11.62 -17.52
N TRP A 95 26.17 11.32 -18.31
CA TRP A 95 27.31 10.46 -17.96
C TRP A 95 28.17 11.15 -16.88
N SER A 96 27.65 11.26 -15.66
CA SER A 96 28.40 11.69 -14.49
C SER A 96 29.21 10.53 -13.92
N LEU A 97 30.44 10.80 -13.46
CA LEU A 97 31.31 9.81 -12.80
C LEU A 97 30.60 9.07 -11.66
N SER A 98 29.71 9.77 -10.92
CA SER A 98 28.93 9.19 -9.82
C SER A 98 27.99 8.06 -10.29
N ASN A 99 27.36 8.23 -11.45
CA ASN A 99 26.40 7.27 -12.00
C ASN A 99 27.12 6.00 -12.48
N LEU A 100 28.36 6.13 -12.98
CA LEU A 100 29.19 4.98 -13.35
C LEU A 100 29.65 4.19 -12.12
N VAL A 101 29.99 4.87 -11.03
CA VAL A 101 30.37 4.21 -9.77
C VAL A 101 29.18 3.47 -9.15
N GLU A 102 27.99 4.08 -9.11
CA GLU A 102 26.77 3.40 -8.67
C GLU A 102 26.43 2.21 -9.57
N ARG A 103 26.52 2.37 -10.90
CA ARG A 103 26.31 1.29 -11.85
C ARG A 103 27.33 0.15 -11.67
N ALA A 104 28.60 0.47 -11.43
CA ALA A 104 29.64 -0.53 -11.17
C ALA A 104 29.41 -1.27 -9.84
N LYS A 105 28.96 -0.58 -8.78
CA LYS A 105 28.56 -1.23 -7.52
C LYS A 105 27.36 -2.17 -7.72
N LEU A 106 26.37 -1.74 -8.49
CA LEU A 106 25.20 -2.56 -8.83
C LEU A 106 25.60 -3.80 -9.64
N ILE A 107 26.46 -3.64 -10.67
CA ILE A 107 26.99 -4.77 -11.46
C ILE A 107 27.86 -5.69 -10.60
N GLY A 108 28.67 -5.15 -9.69
CA GLY A 108 29.47 -5.94 -8.76
C GLY A 108 28.61 -6.78 -7.80
N LYS A 109 27.45 -6.25 -7.37
CA LYS A 109 26.54 -6.94 -6.45
C LYS A 109 25.58 -7.91 -7.14
N TYR A 110 25.09 -7.58 -8.34
CA TYR A 110 24.01 -8.31 -9.02
C TYR A 110 24.41 -8.90 -10.40
N GLY A 111 25.65 -8.71 -10.83
CA GLY A 111 26.14 -9.17 -12.14
C GLY A 111 25.66 -8.31 -13.32
N LEU A 112 25.85 -8.81 -14.54
CA LEU A 112 25.50 -8.11 -15.79
C LEU A 112 23.99 -7.84 -15.96
N PHE A 113 23.14 -8.45 -15.13
CA PHE A 113 21.68 -8.26 -15.11
C PHE A 113 21.21 -7.31 -13.99
N ALA A 114 22.10 -6.44 -13.52
CA ALA A 114 21.81 -5.53 -12.42
C ALA A 114 20.63 -4.58 -12.69
N PRO A 115 19.79 -4.30 -11.67
CA PRO A 115 18.66 -3.38 -11.79
C PRO A 115 19.12 -1.97 -12.18
N LYS A 116 18.21 -1.20 -12.79
CA LYS A 116 18.50 0.14 -13.30
C LYS A 116 18.84 1.13 -12.19
N TYR A 117 18.24 0.99 -11.01
CA TYR A 117 18.37 1.87 -9.86
C TYR A 117 18.71 1.06 -8.61
N ASP A 118 19.47 1.67 -7.70
CA ASP A 118 19.57 1.19 -6.33
C ASP A 118 18.28 1.53 -5.56
N ASN A 119 17.87 0.69 -4.61
CA ASN A 119 16.64 0.93 -3.86
C ASN A 119 16.82 1.96 -2.73
N THR A 120 18.04 2.39 -2.43
CA THR A 120 18.35 3.33 -1.34
C THR A 120 17.56 4.63 -1.43
N GLY A 121 17.49 5.25 -2.62
CA GLY A 121 16.75 6.50 -2.82
C GLY A 121 15.25 6.35 -2.57
N LEU A 122 14.64 5.30 -3.15
CA LEU A 122 13.24 4.95 -2.91
C LEU A 122 12.98 4.70 -1.40
N CYS A 123 13.80 3.87 -0.76
CA CYS A 123 13.64 3.51 0.65
C CYS A 123 13.74 4.73 1.57
N ASN A 124 14.74 5.58 1.36
CA ASN A 124 14.94 6.78 2.17
C ASN A 124 13.77 7.75 2.03
N VAL A 125 13.34 8.03 0.81
CA VAL A 125 12.21 8.96 0.58
C VAL A 125 10.93 8.44 1.22
N LEU A 126 10.61 7.16 1.04
CA LEU A 126 9.43 6.55 1.66
C LEU A 126 9.53 6.50 3.18
N LYS A 127 10.70 6.14 3.72
CA LYS A 127 10.94 6.09 5.16
C LYS A 127 10.75 7.46 5.80
N ASP A 128 11.35 8.49 5.23
CA ASP A 128 11.19 9.88 5.70
C ASP A 128 9.73 10.32 5.63
N PHE A 129 9.05 10.00 4.53
CA PHE A 129 7.66 10.42 4.31
C PHE A 129 6.67 9.79 5.30
N PHE A 130 6.85 8.50 5.61
CA PHE A 130 6.01 7.73 6.53
C PHE A 130 6.61 7.62 7.94
N THR A 131 7.43 8.60 8.35
CA THR A 131 7.90 8.78 9.73
C THR A 131 7.33 10.07 10.29
N GLU A 132 6.66 9.98 11.44
CA GLU A 132 6.07 11.11 12.15
C GLU A 132 6.62 11.18 13.57
N ASN A 133 7.10 12.36 13.99
CA ASN A 133 7.68 12.57 15.32
C ASN A 133 8.77 11.53 15.67
N GLY A 134 9.59 11.14 14.68
CA GLY A 134 10.65 10.14 14.83
C GLY A 134 10.16 8.69 14.93
N LYS A 135 8.86 8.43 14.72
CA LYS A 135 8.27 7.08 14.74
C LYS A 135 7.76 6.69 13.36
N GLU A 136 8.18 5.53 12.88
CA GLU A 136 7.68 4.96 11.63
C GLU A 136 6.20 4.59 11.77
N ILE A 137 5.38 4.96 10.78
CA ILE A 137 3.97 4.54 10.74
C ILE A 137 3.94 3.04 10.46
N ILE A 138 3.22 2.30 11.31
CA ILE A 138 3.03 0.85 11.16
C ILE A 138 1.71 0.57 10.45
N LEU A 139 1.67 -0.43 9.57
CA LEU A 139 0.49 -0.76 8.76
C LEU A 139 -0.80 -0.96 9.58
N GLU A 140 -0.75 -1.70 10.68
CA GLU A 140 -1.93 -1.93 11.54
C GLU A 140 -2.48 -0.65 12.21
N ASN A 141 -1.69 0.43 12.23
CA ASN A 141 -2.08 1.72 12.80
C ASN A 141 -2.65 2.68 11.75
N VAL A 142 -2.75 2.26 10.48
CA VAL A 142 -3.30 3.07 9.38
C VAL A 142 -4.83 3.11 9.44
N GLY A 143 -5.41 4.26 9.13
CA GLY A 143 -6.85 4.53 9.20
C GLY A 143 -7.27 5.24 10.48
N ARG A 144 -8.52 5.72 10.52
CA ARG A 144 -9.08 6.44 11.68
C ARG A 144 -9.32 5.48 12.86
N LYS A 145 -8.95 5.92 14.07
CA LYS A 145 -9.27 5.29 15.36
C LYS A 145 -10.73 5.60 15.79
N PRO A 146 -11.36 4.81 16.68
CA PRO A 146 -10.86 3.56 17.28
C PRO A 146 -11.22 2.36 16.41
N VAL A 147 -10.36 1.35 16.43
CA VAL A 147 -10.67 0.03 15.88
C VAL A 147 -10.33 -0.95 16.99
N ASP A 148 -11.31 -1.70 17.52
CA ASP A 148 -11.00 -2.94 18.24
C ASP A 148 -10.28 -3.85 17.26
N ARG A 149 -8.99 -4.11 17.49
CA ARG A 149 -8.08 -4.76 16.52
C ARG A 149 -8.25 -6.28 16.47
N LYS A 150 -9.31 -6.80 17.09
CA LYS A 150 -9.64 -8.22 17.02
C LYS A 150 -9.93 -8.60 15.57
N PRO A 151 -9.49 -9.79 15.13
CA PRO A 151 -9.84 -10.29 13.82
C PRO A 151 -11.35 -10.33 13.68
N VAL A 152 -11.84 -9.85 12.53
CA VAL A 152 -13.27 -9.73 12.26
C VAL A 152 -13.84 -11.09 11.83
N ASP A 153 -15.06 -11.41 12.26
CA ASP A 153 -15.82 -12.57 11.76
C ASP A 153 -16.56 -12.18 10.46
N ARG A 154 -16.19 -12.73 9.30
CA ARG A 154 -16.80 -12.33 8.02
C ARG A 154 -18.31 -12.56 7.96
N LYS A 155 -18.85 -13.43 8.83
CA LYS A 155 -20.27 -13.78 8.87
C LYS A 155 -21.09 -12.79 9.72
N LYS A 156 -20.46 -11.93 10.50
CA LYS A 156 -21.14 -10.92 11.35
C LYS A 156 -21.12 -9.54 10.71
N ARG A 157 -22.31 -8.95 10.51
CA ARG A 157 -22.46 -7.57 10.00
C ARG A 157 -22.36 -6.54 11.13
N GLY A 158 -21.90 -5.33 10.81
CA GLY A 158 -21.84 -4.21 11.75
C GLY A 158 -20.62 -4.19 12.68
N GLN A 159 -19.57 -4.95 12.37
CA GLN A 159 -18.30 -4.88 13.10
C GLN A 159 -17.54 -3.61 12.75
N GLU A 160 -16.85 -3.04 13.73
CA GLU A 160 -15.96 -1.90 13.50
C GLU A 160 -14.86 -2.27 12.49
N LYS A 161 -14.62 -1.36 11.54
CA LYS A 161 -13.60 -1.51 10.49
C LYS A 161 -12.71 -0.26 10.50
N PRO A 162 -11.40 -0.39 10.19
CA PRO A 162 -10.58 0.76 9.92
C PRO A 162 -11.17 1.54 8.75
N SER A 163 -11.10 2.86 8.83
CA SER A 163 -11.59 3.74 7.77
C SER A 163 -10.51 4.75 7.36
N PRO A 164 -9.95 4.63 6.15
CA PRO A 164 -10.20 3.59 5.15
C PRO A 164 -9.46 2.28 5.46
N ILE A 165 -9.96 1.20 4.86
CA ILE A 165 -9.21 -0.05 4.69
C ILE A 165 -8.15 0.19 3.61
N LEU A 166 -6.89 -0.08 3.92
CA LEU A 166 -5.79 0.02 2.97
C LEU A 166 -5.50 -1.35 2.36
N LEU A 167 -5.41 -1.44 1.04
CA LEU A 167 -5.03 -2.66 0.31
C LEU A 167 -3.82 -2.37 -0.60
N ILE A 168 -2.70 -3.03 -0.35
CA ILE A 168 -1.46 -2.89 -1.15
C ILE A 168 -1.04 -4.25 -1.68
N LEU A 169 -0.72 -4.32 -2.97
CA LEU A 169 -0.33 -5.57 -3.61
C LEU A 169 1.18 -5.59 -3.87
N ALA A 170 1.81 -6.73 -3.60
CA ALA A 170 3.18 -7.02 -4.00
C ALA A 170 3.28 -8.50 -4.41
N TYR A 171 4.32 -8.86 -5.16
CA TYR A 171 4.53 -10.24 -5.59
C TYR A 171 5.73 -10.84 -4.84
N ASP A 172 5.51 -11.94 -4.12
CA ASP A 172 6.57 -12.69 -3.46
C ASP A 172 7.22 -13.64 -4.48
N THR A 173 8.50 -13.42 -4.73
CA THR A 173 9.27 -14.18 -5.72
C THR A 173 9.70 -15.56 -5.24
N LEU A 174 9.77 -15.78 -3.92
CA LEU A 174 10.18 -17.05 -3.35
C LEU A 174 9.03 -18.06 -3.37
N TYR A 175 7.86 -17.65 -2.87
CA TYR A 175 6.68 -18.52 -2.80
C TYR A 175 5.75 -18.38 -4.01
N ARG A 176 6.04 -17.44 -4.93
CA ARG A 176 5.33 -17.23 -6.20
C ARG A 176 3.84 -16.96 -6.00
N ASN A 177 3.53 -16.11 -5.04
CA ASN A 177 2.18 -15.69 -4.71
C ASN A 177 2.09 -14.16 -4.58
N THR A 178 0.88 -13.66 -4.71
CA THR A 178 0.58 -12.25 -4.44
C THR A 178 0.35 -12.06 -2.95
N THR A 179 1.09 -11.15 -2.36
CA THR A 179 0.84 -10.68 -1.00
C THR A 179 -0.13 -9.50 -1.05
N PHE A 180 -1.28 -9.67 -0.39
CA PHE A 180 -2.29 -8.63 -0.21
C PHE A 180 -2.10 -7.97 1.16
N PHE A 181 -1.23 -6.99 1.24
CA PHE A 181 -1.04 -6.23 2.47
C PHE A 181 -2.29 -5.43 2.79
N THR A 182 -2.80 -5.60 4.01
CA THR A 182 -4.03 -4.93 4.45
C THR A 182 -3.99 -4.63 5.94
N ASN A 183 -4.56 -3.50 6.35
CA ASN A 183 -4.80 -3.17 7.76
C ASN A 183 -6.08 -3.83 8.32
N TYR A 184 -6.80 -4.59 7.50
CA TYR A 184 -8.04 -5.26 7.85
C TYR A 184 -8.02 -6.72 7.40
N TYR A 185 -8.22 -7.63 8.36
CA TYR A 185 -8.16 -9.08 8.18
C TYR A 185 -9.21 -9.77 9.05
N SER A 186 -9.57 -10.99 8.67
CA SER A 186 -10.60 -11.76 9.36
C SER A 186 -10.04 -12.94 10.15
N ILE A 187 -10.83 -13.47 11.08
CA ILE A 187 -10.45 -14.64 11.89
C ILE A 187 -10.42 -15.91 11.04
N GLU A 188 -11.19 -15.97 9.95
CA GLU A 188 -11.12 -17.08 9.01
C GLU A 188 -9.80 -17.07 8.22
N GLU A 189 -9.25 -15.89 7.91
CA GLU A 189 -7.92 -15.74 7.31
C GLU A 189 -6.81 -16.07 8.31
N TYR A 190 -6.95 -15.58 9.56
CA TYR A 190 -5.95 -15.73 10.61
C TYR A 190 -6.60 -16.11 11.96
N PRO A 191 -6.90 -17.40 12.20
CA PRO A 191 -7.70 -17.84 13.35
C PRO A 191 -7.08 -17.58 14.72
N ASN A 192 -5.75 -17.75 14.81
CA ASN A 192 -5.01 -17.71 16.07
C ASN A 192 -3.89 -16.67 16.07
N ASN A 193 -3.74 -15.89 14.99
CA ASN A 193 -2.59 -15.01 14.77
C ASN A 193 -3.00 -13.71 14.08
N THR A 194 -2.11 -12.73 14.04
CA THR A 194 -2.21 -11.59 13.11
C THR A 194 -1.42 -11.91 11.83
N PRO A 195 -1.71 -11.22 10.71
CA PRO A 195 -0.86 -11.32 9.54
C PRO A 195 0.60 -11.01 9.89
N TRP A 196 1.55 -11.78 9.36
CA TRP A 196 2.99 -11.64 9.67
C TRP A 196 3.56 -10.25 9.34
N TYR A 197 2.86 -9.49 8.48
CA TYR A 197 3.21 -8.14 8.06
C TYR A 197 2.51 -7.04 8.86
N SER A 198 1.59 -7.36 9.80
CA SER A 198 0.74 -6.36 10.46
C SER A 198 1.53 -5.27 11.18
N ASN A 199 2.60 -5.67 11.88
CA ASN A 199 3.50 -4.80 12.62
C ASN A 199 4.70 -4.30 11.78
N LYS A 200 4.59 -4.29 10.45
CA LYS A 200 5.66 -3.77 9.59
C LYS A 200 5.49 -2.27 9.31
N PRO A 201 6.61 -1.54 9.22
CA PRO A 201 6.58 -0.14 8.79
C PRO A 201 5.95 0.00 7.40
N LEU A 202 5.04 0.96 7.27
CA LEU A 202 4.27 1.21 6.06
C LEU A 202 5.17 1.53 4.86
N TRP A 203 6.27 2.23 5.09
CA TRP A 203 7.24 2.53 4.02
C TRP A 203 7.86 1.26 3.41
N LYS A 204 8.07 0.19 4.20
CA LYS A 204 8.59 -1.09 3.71
C LYS A 204 7.56 -1.82 2.85
N ILE A 205 6.28 -1.74 3.24
CA ILE A 205 5.16 -2.28 2.46
C ILE A 205 5.06 -1.58 1.10
N CYS A 206 5.15 -0.24 1.10
CA CYS A 206 5.18 0.55 -0.13
C CYS A 206 6.43 0.25 -0.98
N ALA A 207 7.61 0.13 -0.37
CA ALA A 207 8.84 -0.23 -1.08
C ALA A 207 8.74 -1.60 -1.74
N SER A 208 8.13 -2.58 -1.04
CA SER A 208 7.84 -3.91 -1.59
C SER A 208 6.96 -3.83 -2.84
N SER A 209 5.87 -3.07 -2.76
CA SER A 209 4.94 -2.88 -3.88
C SER A 209 5.52 -2.09 -5.05
N ALA A 210 6.51 -1.21 -4.82
CA ALA A 210 7.12 -0.34 -5.85
C ALA A 210 8.47 -0.84 -6.39
N SER A 211 8.94 -2.02 -5.95
CA SER A 211 10.22 -2.60 -6.38
C SER A 211 10.11 -3.28 -7.76
N ALA A 212 9.93 -2.45 -8.80
CA ALA A 212 9.67 -2.92 -10.16
C ALA A 212 10.86 -3.71 -10.72
N PRO A 213 10.66 -4.97 -11.19
CA PRO A 213 11.72 -5.74 -11.82
C PRO A 213 12.40 -4.93 -12.93
N THR A 214 13.70 -5.14 -13.12
CA THR A 214 14.58 -4.35 -14.01
C THR A 214 14.85 -2.92 -13.57
N PHE A 215 13.98 -2.29 -12.77
CA PHE A 215 14.18 -0.93 -12.26
C PHE A 215 14.82 -0.92 -10.87
N PHE A 216 14.29 -1.69 -9.92
CA PHE A 216 14.79 -1.78 -8.56
C PHE A 216 15.09 -3.24 -8.19
N PRO A 217 16.03 -3.50 -7.25
CA PRO A 217 16.15 -4.82 -6.65
C PRO A 217 14.88 -5.16 -5.87
N GLY A 218 14.58 -6.47 -5.73
CA GLY A 218 13.49 -6.92 -4.86
C GLY A 218 13.71 -6.44 -3.42
N PHE A 219 12.60 -6.14 -2.74
CA PHE A 219 12.61 -5.69 -1.35
C PHE A 219 12.34 -6.87 -0.42
N GLU A 220 13.25 -7.11 0.50
CA GLU A 220 13.15 -8.22 1.45
C GLU A 220 12.43 -7.79 2.73
N LEU A 221 11.29 -8.43 3.03
CA LEU A 221 10.62 -8.30 4.32
C LEU A 221 10.99 -9.50 5.20
N SER A 222 11.62 -9.25 6.34
CA SER A 222 12.02 -10.31 7.27
C SER A 222 11.73 -9.95 8.73
N ASN A 223 11.78 -10.92 9.64
CA ASN A 223 11.55 -10.70 11.08
C ASN A 223 12.81 -10.40 11.91
N TRP A 224 14.00 -10.60 11.37
CA TRP A 224 15.24 -10.35 12.12
C TRP A 224 15.71 -8.90 12.07
N GLU A 225 15.08 -8.04 11.26
CA GLU A 225 15.32 -6.59 11.30
C GLU A 225 14.79 -5.95 12.61
N THR A 226 13.88 -6.63 13.32
CA THR A 226 13.21 -6.13 14.53
C THR A 226 13.63 -6.92 15.77
N SER A 227 14.57 -7.86 15.66
CA SER A 227 14.81 -8.84 16.70
C SER A 227 15.82 -8.38 17.76
N ASN A 228 15.31 -7.69 18.80
CA ASN A 228 15.83 -7.86 20.17
C ASN A 228 15.29 -9.18 20.77
N ILE A 229 15.40 -10.28 20.04
CA ILE A 229 14.85 -11.57 20.48
C ILE A 229 15.83 -12.18 21.49
N THR A 230 15.38 -12.31 22.74
CA THR A 230 16.04 -13.00 23.85
C THR A 230 15.77 -14.52 23.77
N CYS A 231 16.28 -15.20 22.74
CA CYS A 231 16.31 -16.67 22.73
C CYS A 231 17.63 -17.22 22.17
N THR A 232 17.83 -18.54 22.29
CA THR A 232 19.06 -19.24 21.88
C THR A 232 19.29 -19.13 20.36
N GLU A 233 20.54 -19.21 19.89
CA GLU A 233 20.84 -19.07 18.45
C GLU A 233 20.11 -20.08 17.56
N ASN A 234 19.93 -21.32 18.03
CA ASN A 234 19.19 -22.35 17.27
C ASN A 234 17.69 -22.02 17.16
N GLN A 235 17.08 -21.46 18.21
CA GLN A 235 15.69 -21.01 18.15
C GLN A 235 15.54 -19.76 17.29
N LYS A 236 16.54 -18.86 17.28
CA LYS A 236 16.59 -17.71 16.36
C LYS A 236 16.61 -18.17 14.91
N LEU A 237 17.43 -19.15 14.56
CA LEU A 237 17.53 -19.67 13.19
C LEU A 237 16.23 -20.31 12.72
N GLN A 238 15.55 -21.08 13.57
CA GLN A 238 14.28 -21.71 13.22
C GLN A 238 13.11 -20.72 13.12
N ALA A 239 13.18 -19.58 13.81
CA ALA A 239 12.14 -18.56 13.76
C ALA A 239 12.29 -17.60 12.57
N ARG A 240 13.41 -17.62 11.84
CA ARG A 240 13.68 -16.66 10.75
C ARG A 240 12.75 -16.91 9.57
N TRP A 241 12.10 -15.85 9.11
CA TRP A 241 11.40 -15.84 7.84
C TRP A 241 11.79 -14.59 7.05
N SER A 242 11.79 -14.74 5.73
CA SER A 242 12.02 -13.68 4.77
C SER A 242 11.18 -13.92 3.53
N TYR A 243 10.63 -12.83 3.02
CA TYR A 243 9.80 -12.80 1.84
C TYR A 243 10.34 -11.72 0.89
N PRO A 244 11.04 -12.13 -0.19
CA PRO A 244 11.55 -11.22 -1.21
C PRO A 244 10.43 -10.79 -2.14
N HIS A 245 10.01 -9.53 -2.03
CA HIS A 245 8.94 -8.95 -2.81
C HIS A 245 9.45 -8.14 -4.00
N VAL A 246 8.72 -8.19 -5.09
CA VAL A 246 8.81 -7.27 -6.21
C VAL A 246 7.47 -6.58 -6.43
N ASP A 247 7.46 -5.63 -7.36
CA ASP A 247 6.32 -4.76 -7.63
C ASP A 247 5.02 -5.54 -7.86
N GLY A 248 3.94 -5.04 -7.24
CA GLY A 248 2.61 -5.65 -7.35
C GLY A 248 2.06 -5.65 -8.78
N GLY A 249 2.59 -4.80 -9.66
CA GLY A 249 2.27 -4.74 -11.08
C GLY A 249 2.63 -6.01 -11.84
N VAL A 250 3.52 -6.85 -11.29
CA VAL A 250 3.76 -8.22 -11.78
C VAL A 250 2.53 -9.10 -11.60
N THR A 251 1.73 -8.85 -10.55
CA THR A 251 0.42 -9.47 -10.38
C THR A 251 -0.65 -8.70 -11.15
N VAL A 252 -0.84 -7.43 -10.80
CA VAL A 252 -1.89 -6.58 -11.36
C VAL A 252 -1.53 -5.11 -11.19
N ASN A 253 -1.41 -4.39 -12.31
CA ASN A 253 -1.11 -2.95 -12.27
C ASN A 253 -2.27 -2.11 -11.73
N ASN A 254 -3.51 -2.51 -12.02
CA ASN A 254 -4.74 -1.86 -11.57
C ASN A 254 -5.45 -2.73 -10.51
N PRO A 255 -5.43 -2.36 -9.22
CA PRO A 255 -5.94 -3.22 -8.16
C PRO A 255 -7.48 -3.19 -7.99
N SER A 256 -8.23 -2.60 -8.93
CA SER A 256 -9.70 -2.43 -8.81
C SER A 256 -10.43 -3.75 -8.61
N LEU A 257 -10.14 -4.76 -9.43
CA LEU A 257 -10.82 -6.05 -9.33
C LEU A 257 -10.48 -6.76 -8.02
N CYS A 258 -9.23 -6.65 -7.54
CA CYS A 258 -8.82 -7.20 -6.25
C CYS A 258 -9.56 -6.52 -5.08
N ALA A 259 -9.72 -5.20 -5.15
CA ALA A 259 -10.46 -4.43 -4.16
C ALA A 259 -11.95 -4.80 -4.14
N ILE A 260 -12.58 -4.93 -5.31
CA ILE A 260 -13.97 -5.37 -5.46
C ILE A 260 -14.14 -6.80 -4.93
N ALA A 261 -13.27 -7.73 -5.32
CA ALA A 261 -13.30 -9.11 -4.86
C ALA A 261 -13.21 -9.19 -3.33
N ARG A 262 -12.33 -8.38 -2.73
CA ARG A 262 -12.19 -8.29 -1.28
C ARG A 262 -13.44 -7.74 -0.59
N ALA A 263 -14.08 -6.72 -1.16
CA ALA A 263 -15.34 -6.21 -0.64
C ALA A 263 -16.46 -7.27 -0.74
N LEU A 264 -16.56 -7.99 -1.86
CA LEU A 264 -17.54 -9.07 -2.02
C LEU A 264 -17.34 -10.20 -0.99
N ASP A 265 -16.10 -10.55 -0.71
CA ASP A 265 -15.70 -11.55 0.28
C ASP A 265 -16.09 -11.15 1.72
N TRP A 266 -16.12 -9.85 2.02
CA TRP A 266 -16.68 -9.31 3.28
C TRP A 266 -18.20 -9.15 3.29
N GLY A 267 -18.88 -9.63 2.24
CA GLY A 267 -20.34 -9.68 2.20
C GLY A 267 -21.01 -8.43 1.62
N TYR A 268 -20.26 -7.48 1.06
CA TYR A 268 -20.83 -6.43 0.23
C TYR A 268 -21.42 -7.03 -1.06
N ARG A 269 -22.32 -6.30 -1.72
CA ARG A 269 -23.02 -6.75 -2.93
C ARG A 269 -22.88 -5.71 -4.02
N THR A 270 -22.74 -6.16 -5.26
CA THR A 270 -22.87 -5.29 -6.43
C THR A 270 -24.35 -5.16 -6.76
N HIS A 271 -24.86 -3.94 -6.78
CA HIS A 271 -26.15 -3.65 -7.37
C HIS A 271 -25.96 -3.42 -8.86
N LEU A 272 -25.84 -4.51 -9.62
CA LEU A 272 -25.92 -4.44 -11.08
C LEU A 272 -27.40 -4.27 -11.43
N THR A 273 -27.85 -3.02 -11.53
CA THR A 273 -29.14 -2.78 -12.20
C THR A 273 -29.00 -3.21 -13.65
N SER A 274 -29.98 -3.93 -14.18
CA SER A 274 -29.95 -4.56 -15.51
C SER A 274 -29.97 -3.55 -16.69
N CYS A 275 -29.62 -2.29 -16.48
CA CYS A 275 -29.76 -1.20 -17.44
C CYS A 275 -28.60 -0.18 -17.39
N GLU A 276 -27.35 -0.62 -17.50
CA GLU A 276 -26.23 0.28 -17.86
C GLU A 276 -25.26 -0.41 -18.85
N VAL A 277 -25.80 -1.26 -19.73
CA VAL A 277 -25.14 -1.53 -21.01
C VAL A 277 -25.52 -0.35 -21.90
N LEU A 278 -24.62 0.63 -21.98
CA LEU A 278 -24.73 1.75 -22.92
C LEU A 278 -24.92 1.19 -24.33
N ASN A 279 -26.13 1.33 -24.87
CA ASN A 279 -26.41 1.24 -26.30
C ASN A 279 -25.87 2.48 -27.01
#